data_AF-A0A1H1V0Y7-F1
#
_entry.id   AF-A0A1H1V0Y7-F1
#
_cell.length_a   1.000
_cell.length_b   1.000
_cell.length_c   1.000
_cell.angle_alpha   90.00
_cell.angle_beta   90.00
_cell.angle_gamma   90.00
#
_symmetry.space_group_name_H-M   'P 1'
#
loop_
_entity.id
_entity.type
_entity.pdbx_description
1 polymer ?
#
loop_
_entity_poly.entity_id
_entity_poly.type
_entity_poly.pdbx_seq_one_letter_code
_entity_poly.pdbx_strand_id
1 'polypeptide(L)'
;MTYTSTDPRRQICAALDQTQRQVDAVHPSQLALPTPCAEFDLKMLLAHLVAVLRKLTLVGDGRDMTLVTDPANDVVEECADVFRSARSEFDQVWAADGKLGEDFALVWGTMTRNELLDAYTHEFTVHAWDLAQVTGRRVELDPVLAHAALD
;
A
#
# COMPACT_ATOMS: atom_id res chain seq x y z
N MET A 1 28.20 1.30 -10.19
CA MET A 1 27.59 0.12 -9.55
C MET A 1 26.22 -0.06 -10.16
N THR A 2 26.03 -1.07 -11.00
CA THR A 2 24.70 -1.46 -11.48
C THR A 2 23.98 -2.11 -10.33
N TYR A 3 23.07 -1.37 -9.68
CA TYR A 3 22.06 -2.00 -8.84
C TYR A 3 21.31 -2.96 -9.74
N THR A 4 21.51 -4.26 -9.55
CA THR A 4 20.57 -5.26 -10.03
C THR A 4 19.24 -4.88 -9.42
N SER A 5 18.41 -4.20 -10.20
CA SER A 5 17.05 -3.82 -9.82
C SER A 5 16.33 -5.11 -9.47
N THR A 6 16.16 -5.34 -8.17
CA THR A 6 15.30 -6.39 -7.66
C THR A 6 13.92 -6.12 -8.23
N ASP A 7 13.24 -7.14 -8.75
CA ASP A 7 11.87 -7.02 -9.23
C ASP A 7 11.00 -6.33 -8.15
N PRO A 8 10.52 -5.09 -8.38
CA PRO A 8 9.85 -4.29 -7.35
C PRO A 8 8.55 -4.93 -6.88
N ARG A 9 7.98 -5.84 -7.68
CA ARG A 9 6.83 -6.67 -7.29
C ARG A 9 7.12 -7.51 -6.04
N ARG A 10 8.37 -7.93 -5.82
CA ARG A 10 8.73 -8.68 -4.61
C ARG A 10 8.66 -7.81 -3.36
N GLN A 11 9.15 -6.58 -3.44
CA GLN A 11 9.21 -5.67 -2.30
C GLN A 11 7.82 -5.16 -1.93
N ILE A 12 7.02 -4.73 -2.92
CA ILE A 12 5.63 -4.32 -2.68
C ILE A 12 4.80 -5.47 -2.09
N CYS A 13 4.97 -6.72 -2.57
CA CYS A 13 4.28 -7.87 -1.99
C CYS A 13 4.66 -8.10 -0.53
N ALA A 14 5.95 -7.98 -0.17
CA ALA A 14 6.40 -8.11 1.21
C ALA A 14 5.84 -6.98 2.11
N ALA A 15 5.81 -5.74 1.60
CA ALA A 15 5.20 -4.61 2.29
C ALA A 15 3.69 -4.83 2.51
N LEU A 16 2.97 -5.26 1.48
CA LEU A 16 1.54 -5.57 1.56
C LEU A 16 1.24 -6.73 2.52
N ASP A 17 2.08 -7.76 2.58
CA ASP A 17 1.95 -8.85 3.56
C ASP A 17 2.11 -8.32 4.99
N GLN A 18 3.04 -7.39 5.19
CA GLN A 18 3.25 -6.74 6.48
C GLN A 18 2.06 -5.86 6.87
N THR A 19 1.53 -5.08 5.93
CA THR A 19 0.33 -4.27 6.14
C THR A 19 -0.88 -5.13 6.48
N GLN A 20 -1.14 -6.21 5.72
CA GLN A 20 -2.26 -7.12 6.00
C GLN A 20 -2.23 -7.66 7.43
N ARG A 21 -1.06 -8.07 7.95
CA ARG A 21 -0.92 -8.54 9.34
C ARG A 21 -1.33 -7.48 10.37
N GLN A 22 -1.13 -6.21 10.07
CA GLN A 22 -1.55 -5.11 10.95
C GLN A 22 -3.02 -4.74 10.73
N VAL A 23 -3.55 -4.84 9.51
CA VAL A 23 -4.98 -4.64 9.27
C VAL A 23 -5.81 -5.73 9.99
N ASP A 24 -5.36 -6.99 9.94
CA ASP A 24 -5.98 -8.13 10.64
C ASP A 24 -5.97 -7.98 12.17
N ALA A 25 -5.13 -7.08 12.68
CA ALA A 25 -5.00 -6.81 14.10
C ALA A 25 -6.03 -5.82 14.65
N VAL A 26 -6.63 -5.02 13.77
CA VAL A 26 -7.41 -3.87 14.20
C VAL A 26 -8.70 -4.32 14.86
N HIS A 27 -8.95 -3.78 16.06
CA HIS A 27 -10.22 -3.96 16.74
C HIS A 27 -11.15 -2.77 16.43
N PRO A 28 -12.47 -2.98 16.22
CA PRO A 28 -13.40 -1.90 15.89
C PRO A 28 -13.40 -0.73 16.89
N SER A 29 -13.13 -0.98 18.18
CA SER A 29 -13.05 0.08 19.20
C SER A 29 -11.84 1.01 19.02
N GLN A 30 -10.88 0.69 18.16
CA GLN A 30 -9.68 1.48 17.91
C GLN A 30 -9.84 2.44 16.73
N LEU A 31 -10.92 2.33 15.95
CA LEU A 31 -11.07 3.03 14.67
C LEU A 31 -10.99 4.56 14.77
N ALA A 32 -11.35 5.14 15.90
CA ALA A 32 -11.28 6.59 16.13
C ALA A 32 -9.95 7.05 16.79
N LEU A 33 -8.99 6.16 17.01
CA LEU A 33 -7.71 6.53 17.62
C LEU A 33 -6.85 7.34 16.62
N PRO A 34 -6.13 8.36 17.08
CA PRO A 34 -5.18 9.09 16.25
C PRO A 34 -4.02 8.17 15.85
N THR A 35 -3.52 8.35 14.62
CA THR A 35 -2.31 7.65 14.15
C THR A 35 -1.10 8.58 14.20
N PRO A 36 0.15 8.06 14.10
CA PRO A 36 1.32 8.92 13.93
C PRO A 36 1.26 9.78 12.65
N CYS A 37 0.56 9.31 11.61
CA CYS A 37 0.18 10.12 10.46
C CYS A 37 -0.95 11.08 10.86
N ALA A 38 -0.60 12.34 11.11
CA ALA A 38 -1.53 13.33 11.66
C ALA A 38 -2.76 13.64 10.76
N GLU A 39 -2.71 13.24 9.49
CA GLU A 39 -3.81 13.39 8.54
C GLU A 39 -4.94 12.37 8.77
N PHE A 40 -4.64 11.25 9.42
CA PHE A 40 -5.55 10.11 9.52
C PHE A 40 -5.77 9.64 10.96
N ASP A 41 -7.03 9.48 11.34
CA ASP A 41 -7.39 8.50 12.36
C ASP A 41 -7.28 7.08 11.80
N LEU A 42 -7.34 6.06 12.66
CA LEU A 42 -7.13 4.68 12.22
C LEU A 42 -8.13 4.25 11.13
N LYS A 43 -9.39 4.68 11.21
CA LYS A 43 -10.40 4.40 10.19
C LYS A 43 -10.01 4.99 8.84
N MET A 44 -9.60 6.26 8.83
CA MET A 44 -9.18 6.95 7.61
C MET A 44 -7.92 6.31 7.02
N LEU A 45 -6.95 5.92 7.85
CA LEU A 45 -5.72 5.27 7.39
C LEU A 45 -6.03 3.91 6.71
N LEU A 46 -6.91 3.12 7.30
CA LEU A 46 -7.37 1.86 6.72
C LEU A 46 -8.08 2.05 5.37
N ALA A 47 -8.97 3.04 5.30
CA ALA A 47 -9.67 3.41 4.07
C ALA A 47 -8.70 3.91 2.99
N HIS A 48 -7.67 4.66 3.37
CA HIS A 48 -6.62 5.15 2.50
C HIS A 48 -5.80 4.00 1.91
N LEU A 49 -5.35 3.06 2.73
CA LEU A 49 -4.55 1.90 2.26
C LEU A 49 -5.31 1.02 1.26
N VAL A 50 -6.63 0.83 1.46
CA VAL A 50 -7.48 0.16 0.47
C VAL A 50 -7.58 0.98 -0.82
N ALA A 51 -7.76 2.30 -0.73
CA ALA A 51 -7.81 3.17 -1.90
C ALA A 51 -6.52 3.12 -2.70
N VAL A 52 -5.37 3.21 -2.04
CA VAL A 52 -4.03 3.09 -2.65
C VAL A 52 -3.89 1.77 -3.39
N LEU A 53 -4.26 0.65 -2.76
CA LEU A 53 -4.16 -0.65 -3.39
C LEU A 53 -5.02 -0.77 -4.65
N ARG A 54 -6.27 -0.28 -4.60
CA ARG A 54 -7.17 -0.22 -5.76
C ARG A 54 -6.65 0.70 -6.87
N LYS A 55 -6.06 1.84 -6.52
CA LYS A 55 -5.40 2.76 -7.47
C LYS A 55 -4.27 2.06 -8.21
N LEU A 56 -3.43 1.33 -7.48
CA LEU A 56 -2.34 0.56 -8.09
C LEU A 56 -2.85 -0.55 -9.01
N THR A 57 -3.93 -1.25 -8.64
CA THR A 57 -4.60 -2.22 -9.52
C THR A 57 -5.05 -1.56 -10.83
N LEU A 58 -5.69 -0.38 -10.78
CA LEU A 58 -6.08 0.35 -11.98
C LEU A 58 -4.88 0.71 -12.86
N VAL A 59 -3.78 1.19 -12.27
CA VAL A 59 -2.56 1.53 -13.05
C VAL A 59 -1.93 0.29 -13.68
N GLY A 60 -1.94 -0.84 -12.97
CA GLY A 60 -1.50 -2.13 -13.51
C GLY A 60 -2.30 -2.53 -14.76
N ASP A 61 -3.61 -2.30 -14.75
CA ASP A 61 -4.52 -2.50 -15.90
C ASP A 61 -4.44 -1.39 -16.97
N GLY A 62 -3.57 -0.39 -16.80
CA GLY A 62 -3.46 0.75 -17.73
C GLY A 62 -4.65 1.72 -17.67
N ARG A 63 -5.36 1.74 -16.54
CA ARG A 63 -6.50 2.63 -16.27
C ARG A 63 -6.08 3.80 -15.36
N ASP A 64 -6.92 4.83 -15.38
CA ASP A 64 -6.72 6.04 -14.59
C ASP A 64 -7.00 5.81 -13.10
N MET A 65 -6.02 6.10 -12.24
CA MET A 65 -6.14 5.99 -10.78
C MET A 65 -7.14 6.99 -10.16
N THR A 66 -7.47 8.08 -10.86
CA THR A 66 -8.44 9.10 -10.38
C THR A 66 -9.87 8.55 -10.26
N LEU A 67 -10.13 7.36 -10.82
CA LEU A 67 -11.39 6.65 -10.69
C LEU A 67 -11.64 6.10 -9.26
N VAL A 68 -10.63 6.10 -8.40
CA VAL A 68 -10.74 5.66 -7.00
C VAL A 68 -10.70 6.88 -6.08
N THR A 69 -11.75 7.04 -5.27
CA THR A 69 -11.77 8.00 -4.18
C THR A 69 -10.81 7.59 -3.07
N ASP A 70 -10.13 8.57 -2.48
CA ASP A 70 -9.15 8.36 -1.43
C ASP A 70 -9.34 9.40 -0.31
N PRO A 71 -9.61 8.98 0.95
CA PRO A 71 -9.78 7.58 1.39
C PRO A 71 -11.00 6.88 0.78
N ALA A 72 -11.01 5.55 0.76
CA ALA A 72 -12.13 4.77 0.24
C ALA A 72 -13.40 4.93 1.12
N ASN A 73 -14.55 5.16 0.49
CA ASN A 73 -15.81 5.44 1.21
C ASN A 73 -16.55 4.20 1.73
N ASP A 74 -16.18 3.01 1.22
CA ASP A 74 -16.84 1.73 1.51
C ASP A 74 -16.11 0.90 2.60
N VAL A 75 -15.06 1.46 3.21
CA VAL A 75 -14.26 0.77 4.23
C VAL A 75 -14.80 1.10 5.62
N VAL A 76 -15.42 0.10 6.25
CA VAL A 76 -16.00 0.19 7.60
C VAL A 76 -15.41 -0.90 8.52
N GLU A 77 -16.25 -1.66 9.23
CA GLU A 77 -15.86 -2.66 10.23
C GLU A 77 -15.16 -3.90 9.62
N GLU A 78 -15.42 -4.22 8.35
CA GLU A 78 -14.85 -5.39 7.64
C GLU A 78 -13.57 -5.08 6.86
N CYS A 79 -12.76 -4.11 7.33
CA CYS A 79 -11.60 -3.64 6.58
C CYS A 79 -10.60 -4.76 6.21
N ALA A 80 -10.44 -5.78 7.07
CA ALA A 80 -9.52 -6.89 6.80
C ALA A 80 -9.90 -7.68 5.55
N ASP A 81 -11.21 -7.94 5.35
CA ASP A 81 -11.70 -8.64 4.16
C ASP A 81 -11.64 -7.77 2.92
N VAL A 82 -11.97 -6.48 3.06
CA VAL A 82 -11.86 -5.51 1.95
C VAL A 82 -10.40 -5.39 1.47
N PHE A 83 -9.45 -5.30 2.40
CA PHE A 83 -8.02 -5.24 2.07
C PHE A 83 -7.55 -6.54 1.42
N ARG A 84 -7.95 -7.72 1.94
CA ARG A 84 -7.66 -9.02 1.31
C ARG A 84 -8.17 -9.10 -0.12
N SER A 85 -9.40 -8.66 -0.37
CA SER A 85 -9.99 -8.66 -1.71
C SER A 85 -9.20 -7.75 -2.66
N ALA A 86 -8.93 -6.50 -2.22
CA ALA A 86 -8.13 -5.56 -3.01
C ALA A 86 -6.71 -6.08 -3.27
N ARG A 87 -6.10 -6.77 -2.31
CA ARG A 87 -4.80 -7.42 -2.47
C ARG A 87 -4.84 -8.54 -3.49
N SER A 88 -5.87 -9.38 -3.48
CA SER A 88 -6.01 -10.46 -4.45
C SER A 88 -6.16 -9.92 -5.88
N GLU A 89 -6.90 -8.84 -6.06
CA GLU A 89 -7.04 -8.16 -7.36
C GLU A 89 -5.70 -7.55 -7.82
N PHE A 90 -4.99 -6.87 -6.91
CA PHE A 90 -3.65 -6.35 -7.18
C PHE A 90 -2.71 -7.47 -7.64
N ASP A 91 -2.62 -8.57 -6.90
CA ASP A 91 -1.73 -9.68 -7.24
C ASP A 91 -2.04 -10.25 -8.63
N GLN A 92 -3.32 -10.37 -9.00
CA GLN A 92 -3.73 -10.87 -10.32
C GLN A 92 -3.28 -9.94 -11.46
N VAL A 93 -3.48 -8.63 -11.30
CA VAL A 93 -3.12 -7.64 -12.31
C VAL A 93 -1.61 -7.55 -12.49
N TRP A 94 -0.86 -7.52 -11.39
CA TRP A 94 0.59 -7.34 -11.41
C TRP A 94 1.39 -8.64 -11.65
N ALA A 95 0.72 -9.79 -11.62
CA ALA A 95 1.29 -11.07 -12.04
C ALA A 95 1.47 -11.20 -13.56
N ALA A 96 0.70 -10.46 -14.35
CA ALA A 96 0.88 -10.45 -15.81
C ALA A 96 2.26 -9.88 -16.16
N ASP A 97 2.90 -10.43 -17.19
CA ASP A 97 4.12 -9.86 -17.77
C ASP A 97 3.78 -8.54 -18.49
N GLY A 98 3.72 -7.47 -17.69
CA GLY A 98 3.50 -6.11 -18.13
C GLY A 98 4.80 -5.37 -18.43
N LYS A 99 4.69 -4.29 -19.18
CA LYS A 99 5.79 -3.36 -19.47
C LYS A 99 6.08 -2.51 -18.24
N LEU A 100 6.80 -3.09 -17.27
CA LEU A 100 7.16 -2.42 -16.02
C LEU A 100 8.05 -1.17 -16.23
N GLY A 101 8.88 -1.19 -17.26
CA GLY A 101 9.79 -0.10 -17.61
C GLY A 101 9.24 0.93 -18.59
N GLU A 102 7.95 0.87 -18.95
CA GLU A 102 7.36 1.90 -19.81
C GLU A 102 6.81 3.06 -18.99
N ASP A 103 7.11 4.27 -19.46
CA ASP A 103 6.60 5.51 -18.89
C ASP A 103 5.09 5.62 -19.05
N PHE A 104 4.45 6.16 -18.02
CA PHE A 104 3.07 6.60 -18.05
C PHE A 104 2.93 7.92 -17.29
N ALA A 105 1.91 8.70 -17.65
CA ALA A 105 1.64 9.99 -17.04
C ALA A 105 0.57 9.87 -15.96
N LEU A 106 0.88 10.46 -14.80
CA LEU A 106 -0.06 10.77 -13.73
C LEU A 106 -0.24 12.28 -13.66
N VAL A 107 -1.29 12.73 -12.95
CA VAL A 107 -1.60 14.17 -12.81
C VAL A 107 -0.48 14.99 -12.14
N TRP A 108 0.48 14.32 -11.50
CA TRP A 108 1.57 14.91 -10.74
C TRP A 108 2.97 14.58 -11.29
N GLY A 109 3.08 13.81 -12.38
CA GLY A 109 4.37 13.45 -12.95
C GLY A 109 4.32 12.35 -14.01
N THR A 110 5.45 12.12 -14.68
CA THR A 110 5.68 10.96 -15.55
C THR A 110 6.65 10.02 -14.86
N MET A 111 6.33 8.73 -14.84
CA MET A 111 7.16 7.70 -14.21
C MET A 111 6.92 6.34 -14.86
N THR A 112 7.81 5.39 -14.60
CA THR A 112 7.64 3.97 -14.93
C THR A 112 6.81 3.25 -13.87
N ARG A 113 6.24 2.10 -14.23
CA ARG A 113 5.54 1.25 -13.25
C ARG A 113 6.48 0.70 -12.18
N ASN A 114 7.76 0.53 -12.50
CA ASN A 114 8.79 0.18 -11.51
C ASN A 114 8.91 1.26 -10.42
N GLU A 115 9.11 2.52 -10.83
CA GLU A 115 9.23 3.64 -9.89
C GLU A 115 7.96 3.81 -9.05
N LEU A 116 6.78 3.59 -9.65
CA LEU A 116 5.51 3.58 -8.92
C LEU A 116 5.47 2.50 -7.83
N LEU A 117 5.78 1.25 -8.18
CA LEU A 117 5.75 0.15 -7.19
C LEU A 117 6.78 0.36 -6.07
N ASP A 118 7.93 0.96 -6.38
CA ASP A 118 8.95 1.28 -5.37
C ASP A 118 8.45 2.37 -4.42
N ALA A 119 7.91 3.48 -4.95
CA ALA A 119 7.32 4.55 -4.15
C ALA A 119 6.20 4.04 -3.22
N TYR A 120 5.33 3.16 -3.71
CA TYR A 120 4.26 2.60 -2.89
C TYR A 120 4.72 1.46 -1.96
N THR A 121 5.89 0.87 -2.20
CA THR A 121 6.52 -0.04 -1.22
C THR A 121 6.87 0.75 0.04
N HIS A 122 7.41 1.95 -0.13
CA HIS A 122 7.68 2.85 0.98
C HIS A 122 6.39 3.22 1.73
N GLU A 123 5.35 3.65 1.01
CA GLU A 123 4.02 4.00 1.56
C GLU A 123 3.46 2.90 2.47
N PHE A 124 3.36 1.66 1.95
CA PHE A 124 2.83 0.54 2.73
C PHE A 124 3.74 0.17 3.91
N THR A 125 5.05 0.33 3.77
CA THR A 125 5.99 0.03 4.86
C THR A 125 5.82 1.01 6.03
N VAL A 126 5.73 2.30 5.75
CA VAL A 126 5.52 3.34 6.77
C VAL A 126 4.16 3.16 7.45
N HIS A 127 3.10 2.97 6.67
CA HIS A 127 1.78 2.82 7.25
C HIS A 127 1.56 1.49 7.98
N ALA A 128 2.29 0.43 7.62
CA ALA A 128 2.32 -0.76 8.47
C ALA A 128 2.91 -0.46 9.85
N TRP A 129 3.91 0.44 9.94
CA TRP A 129 4.43 0.91 11.21
C TRP A 129 3.39 1.77 11.96
N ASP A 130 2.71 2.69 11.28
CA ASP A 130 1.65 3.51 11.89
C ASP A 130 0.53 2.65 12.51
N LEU A 131 0.06 1.64 11.78
CA LEU A 131 -0.94 0.68 12.25
C LEU A 131 -0.47 -0.08 13.50
N ALA A 132 0.80 -0.50 13.53
CA ALA A 132 1.34 -1.19 14.68
C ALA A 132 1.41 -0.28 15.91
N GLN A 133 1.84 0.97 15.72
CA GLN A 133 1.95 1.96 16.80
C GLN A 133 0.59 2.26 17.43
N VAL A 134 -0.43 2.55 16.61
CA VAL A 134 -1.78 2.88 17.12
C VAL A 134 -2.49 1.67 17.74
N THR A 135 -2.21 0.45 17.27
CA THR A 135 -2.78 -0.78 17.85
C THR A 135 -1.98 -1.31 19.05
N GLY A 136 -0.89 -0.63 19.45
CA GLY A 136 -0.04 -1.04 20.57
C GLY A 136 0.74 -2.34 20.31
N ARG A 137 0.94 -2.70 19.05
CA ARG A 137 1.68 -3.90 18.64
C ARG A 137 3.14 -3.57 18.40
N ARG A 138 4.01 -4.53 18.73
CA ARG A 138 5.40 -4.48 18.29
C ARG A 138 5.45 -4.93 16.84
N VAL A 139 5.86 -4.05 15.95
CA VAL A 139 6.21 -4.43 14.57
C VAL A 139 7.70 -4.69 14.49
N GLU A 140 8.06 -5.87 14.00
CA GLU A 140 9.38 -6.09 13.43
C GLU A 140 9.22 -5.85 11.93
N LEU A 141 9.52 -4.62 11.50
CA LEU A 141 9.52 -4.30 10.08
C LEU A 141 10.60 -5.15 9.40
N ASP A 142 10.32 -5.62 8.18
CA ASP A 142 11.38 -6.23 7.36
C ASP A 142 12.55 -5.23 7.24
N PRO A 143 13.79 -5.59 7.64
CA PRO A 143 14.90 -4.65 7.64
C PRO A 143 15.24 -4.06 6.27
N VAL A 144 15.00 -4.80 5.18
CA VAL A 144 15.22 -4.32 3.82
C VAL A 144 14.18 -3.27 3.47
N LEU A 145 12.90 -3.52 3.76
CA LEU A 145 11.83 -2.56 3.54
C LEU A 145 12.00 -1.31 4.41
N ALA A 146 12.34 -1.51 5.69
CA ALA A 146 12.56 -0.43 6.63
C ALA A 146 13.74 0.46 6.23
N HIS A 147 14.82 -0.11 5.68
CA HIS A 147 15.94 0.68 5.18
C HIS A 147 15.56 1.44 3.91
N ALA A 148 14.89 0.78 2.96
CA ALA A 148 14.42 1.41 1.73
C ALA A 148 13.43 2.57 2.01
N ALA A 149 12.69 2.51 3.12
CA ALA A 149 11.79 3.57 3.56
C ALA A 149 12.50 4.83 4.13
N LEU A 150 13.83 4.85 4.21
CA LEU A 150 14.58 6.01 4.72
C LEU A 150 15.27 6.82 3.61
N ASP A 151 15.29 6.30 2.39
CA ASP A 151 15.94 6.90 1.21
C ASP A 151 14.97 7.77 0.40
#